data_AF-A0A2V5MGM9-F1
#
_entry.id   AF-A0A2V5MGM9-F1
#
_cell.length_a   1.000
_cell.length_b   1.000
_cell.length_c   1.000
_cell.angle_alpha   90.00
_cell.angle_beta   90.00
_cell.angle_gamma   90.00
#
_symmetry.space_group_name_H-M   'P 1'
#
loop_
_entity.id
_entity.type
_entity.pdbx_description
1 polymer ?
#
loop_
_entity_poly.entity_id
_entity_poly.type
_entity_poly.pdbx_seq_one_letter_code
_entity_poly.pdbx_strand_id
1 'polypeptide(L)'
;MAVIGAHMKTRRLLAYIASTIAAAIIVCVAVTTYWQRKQPVFKDAPKLISAMQAFSRDLTARGQSLPATVSLRELVSGGYIAASDVRAFDDMDVTISLTADESHPQEILIRVRLPDGSVTALLADGSVQELR
;
A
#
# COMPACT_ATOMS: atom_id res chain seq x y z
N MET A 1 -24.59 -58.54 -9.58
CA MET A 1 -23.37 -57.96 -8.97
C MET A 1 -22.90 -56.75 -9.79
N ALA A 2 -23.49 -55.56 -9.61
CA ALA A 2 -23.08 -54.36 -10.38
C ALA A 2 -23.32 -53.02 -9.65
N VAL A 3 -23.28 -52.99 -8.31
CA VAL A 3 -23.52 -51.74 -7.55
C VAL A 3 -22.27 -51.22 -6.82
N ILE A 4 -21.21 -52.04 -6.68
CA ILE A 4 -20.00 -51.63 -5.93
C ILE A 4 -19.02 -50.82 -6.81
N GLY A 5 -19.05 -50.98 -8.14
CA GLY A 5 -18.11 -50.33 -9.06
C GLY A 5 -18.35 -48.84 -9.34
N ALA A 6 -19.59 -48.35 -9.14
CA ALA A 6 -19.93 -46.94 -9.39
C ALA A 6 -19.48 -46.02 -8.24
N HIS A 7 -19.50 -46.53 -7.00
CA HIS A 7 -19.29 -45.72 -5.79
C HIS A 7 -17.83 -45.28 -5.59
N MET A 8 -16.86 -46.08 -6.04
CA MET A 8 -15.43 -45.73 -5.94
C MET A 8 -15.03 -44.62 -6.92
N LYS A 9 -15.62 -44.57 -8.12
CA LYS A 9 -15.33 -43.54 -9.12
C LYS A 9 -15.85 -42.16 -8.69
N THR A 10 -17.05 -42.09 -8.11
CA THR A 10 -17.65 -40.82 -7.64
C THR A 10 -16.93 -40.25 -6.43
N ARG A 11 -16.51 -41.10 -5.46
CA ARG A 11 -15.69 -40.67 -4.31
C ARG A 11 -14.32 -40.16 -4.74
N ARG A 12 -13.68 -40.83 -5.71
CA ARG A 12 -12.38 -40.38 -6.26
C ARG A 12 -12.53 -39.06 -7.03
N LEU A 13 -13.60 -38.91 -7.82
CA LEU A 13 -13.91 -37.67 -8.54
C LEU A 13 -14.14 -36.50 -7.59
N LEU A 14 -14.93 -36.71 -6.53
CA LEU A 14 -15.16 -35.70 -5.48
C LEU A 14 -13.86 -35.32 -4.75
N ALA A 15 -12.99 -36.29 -4.47
CA ALA A 15 -11.70 -36.03 -3.86
C ALA A 15 -10.79 -35.17 -4.76
N TYR A 16 -10.78 -35.43 -6.08
CA TYR A 16 -10.02 -34.61 -7.03
C TYR A 16 -10.55 -33.17 -7.12
N ILE A 17 -11.88 -32.98 -7.19
CA ILE A 17 -12.49 -31.65 -7.24
C ILE A 17 -12.22 -30.87 -5.94
N ALA A 18 -12.38 -31.53 -4.79
CA ALA A 18 -12.06 -30.90 -3.51
C ALA A 18 -10.57 -30.53 -3.42
N SER A 19 -9.68 -31.39 -3.95
CA SER A 19 -8.25 -31.13 -3.97
C SER A 19 -7.86 -29.97 -4.88
N THR A 20 -8.50 -29.81 -6.06
CA THR A 20 -8.21 -28.69 -6.96
C THR A 20 -8.71 -27.38 -6.38
N ILE A 21 -9.88 -27.37 -5.76
CA ILE A 21 -10.41 -26.18 -5.06
C ILE A 21 -9.47 -25.79 -3.91
N ALA A 22 -9.06 -26.74 -3.07
CA ALA A 22 -8.14 -26.47 -1.98
C ALA A 22 -6.80 -25.91 -2.47
N ALA A 23 -6.23 -26.50 -3.53
CA ALA A 23 -4.99 -26.01 -4.12
C ALA A 23 -5.15 -24.58 -4.68
N ALA A 24 -6.26 -24.28 -5.36
CA ALA A 24 -6.54 -22.95 -5.88
C ALA A 24 -6.65 -21.90 -4.76
N ILE A 25 -7.32 -22.24 -3.65
CA ILE A 25 -7.42 -21.36 -2.47
C ILE A 25 -6.03 -21.08 -1.89
N ILE A 26 -5.20 -22.13 -1.72
CA ILE A 26 -3.84 -21.98 -1.18
C ILE A 26 -3.00 -21.06 -2.08
N VAL A 27 -3.06 -21.24 -3.40
CA VAL A 27 -2.33 -20.40 -4.36
C VAL A 27 -2.83 -18.95 -4.28
N CYS A 28 -4.14 -18.74 -4.22
CA CYS A 28 -4.73 -17.41 -4.14
C CYS A 28 -4.28 -16.68 -2.85
N VAL A 29 -4.32 -17.37 -1.71
CA VAL A 29 -3.83 -16.85 -0.42
C VAL A 29 -2.33 -16.58 -0.46
N ALA A 30 -1.53 -17.46 -1.07
CA ALA A 30 -0.10 -17.25 -1.21
C ALA A 30 0.22 -16.02 -2.07
N VAL A 31 -0.51 -15.80 -3.15
CA VAL A 31 -0.35 -14.63 -4.03
C VAL A 31 -0.74 -13.33 -3.30
N THR A 32 -1.89 -13.31 -2.60
CA THR A 32 -2.33 -12.10 -1.88
C THR A 32 -1.39 -11.76 -0.72
N THR A 33 -0.96 -12.76 0.06
CA THR A 33 -0.02 -12.53 1.17
C THR A 33 1.37 -12.11 0.68
N TYR A 34 1.82 -12.65 -0.46
CA TYR A 34 3.06 -12.21 -1.10
C TYR A 34 3.00 -10.75 -1.55
N TRP A 35 1.87 -10.33 -2.12
CA TRP A 35 1.67 -8.94 -2.56
C TRP A 35 1.57 -7.97 -1.38
N GLN A 36 0.83 -8.33 -0.32
CA GLN A 36 0.72 -7.50 0.88
C GLN A 36 2.06 -7.31 1.60
N ARG A 37 2.92 -8.33 1.62
CA ARG A 37 4.26 -8.21 2.23
C ARG A 37 5.20 -7.27 1.49
N LYS A 38 4.96 -7.00 0.20
CA LYS A 38 5.80 -6.11 -0.61
C LYS A 38 5.38 -4.64 -0.52
N GLN A 39 4.23 -4.31 0.04
CA GLN A 39 3.82 -2.93 0.17
C GLN A 39 4.70 -2.24 1.23
N PRO A 40 5.43 -1.17 0.86
CA PRO A 40 6.24 -0.44 1.80
C PRO A 40 5.31 0.26 2.80
N VAL A 41 5.47 -0.06 4.08
CA VAL A 41 4.70 0.53 5.17
C VAL A 41 5.58 1.51 5.93
N PHE A 42 5.06 2.71 6.20
CA PHE A 42 5.69 3.62 7.16
C PHE A 42 5.64 2.98 8.54
N LYS A 43 6.81 2.64 9.08
CA LYS A 43 6.91 2.04 10.42
C LYS A 43 6.38 2.96 11.51
N ASP A 44 6.58 4.27 11.34
CA ASP A 44 6.17 5.32 12.28
C ASP A 44 5.34 6.41 11.58
N ALA A 45 4.09 6.09 11.24
CA ALA A 45 3.15 7.07 10.68
C ALA A 45 3.02 8.37 11.53
N PRO A 46 3.01 8.32 12.88
CA PRO A 46 2.98 9.55 13.69
C PRO A 46 4.21 10.45 13.49
N LYS A 47 5.37 9.86 13.17
CA LYS A 47 6.60 10.61 12.90
C LYS A 47 6.52 11.33 11.57
N LEU A 48 5.91 10.70 10.55
CA LEU A 48 5.63 11.35 9.27
C LEU A 48 4.69 12.55 9.44
N ILE A 49 3.60 12.38 10.20
CA ILE A 49 2.65 13.47 10.49
C ILE A 49 3.37 14.62 11.20
N SER A 50 4.20 14.31 12.20
CA SER A 50 4.98 15.32 12.94
C SER A 50 5.97 16.05 12.02
N ALA A 51 6.62 15.34 11.10
CA ALA A 51 7.53 15.90 10.11
C ALA A 51 6.81 16.88 9.16
N MET A 52 5.63 16.49 8.67
CA MET A 52 4.79 17.36 7.82
C MET A 52 4.36 18.62 8.58
N GLN A 53 3.91 18.50 9.84
CA GLN A 53 3.54 19.65 10.66
C GLN A 53 4.73 20.58 10.94
N ALA A 54 5.92 20.03 11.16
CA ALA A 54 7.14 20.82 11.32
C ALA A 54 7.50 21.57 10.03
N PHE A 55 7.42 20.90 8.88
CA PHE A 55 7.62 21.50 7.57
C PHE A 55 6.63 22.65 7.29
N SER A 56 5.33 22.42 7.50
CA SER A 56 4.29 23.44 7.30
C SER A 56 4.50 24.66 8.20
N ARG A 57 4.88 24.44 9.47
CA ARG A 57 5.17 25.52 10.42
C ARG A 57 6.40 26.33 10.02
N ASP A 58 7.47 25.68 9.56
CA ASP A 58 8.68 26.36 9.12
C ASP A 58 8.43 27.20 7.85
N LEU A 59 7.68 26.68 6.88
CA LEU A 59 7.25 27.47 5.71
C LEU A 59 6.44 28.70 6.11
N THR A 60 5.48 28.53 7.03
CA THR A 60 4.66 29.63 7.54
C THR A 60 5.52 30.66 8.27
N ALA A 61 6.47 30.22 9.09
CA ALA A 61 7.41 31.10 9.81
C ALA A 61 8.32 31.89 8.86
N ARG A 62 8.63 31.32 7.69
CA ARG A 62 9.37 31.99 6.61
C ARG A 62 8.51 32.88 5.72
N GLY A 63 7.20 32.98 5.99
CA GLY A 63 6.26 33.75 5.17
C GLY A 63 5.98 33.13 3.80
N GLN A 64 6.28 31.84 3.61
CA GLN A 64 6.00 31.13 2.37
C GLN A 64 4.62 30.48 2.40
N SER A 65 3.97 30.41 1.24
CA SER A 65 2.71 29.68 1.07
C SER A 65 2.93 28.18 1.18
N LEU A 66 2.02 27.49 1.86
CA LEU A 66 2.05 26.03 1.96
C LEU A 66 1.80 25.40 0.57
N PRO A 67 2.72 24.57 0.05
CA PRO A 67 2.47 23.85 -1.19
C PRO A 67 1.38 22.79 -0.98
N ALA A 68 0.65 22.44 -2.04
CA ALA A 68 -0.38 21.41 -1.98
C ALA A 68 0.19 20.03 -1.62
N THR A 69 1.43 19.77 -2.01
CA THR A 69 2.11 18.48 -1.82
C THR A 69 3.58 18.67 -1.46
N VAL A 70 4.15 17.71 -0.76
CA VAL A 70 5.59 17.64 -0.46
C VAL A 70 6.13 16.24 -0.77
N SER A 71 7.34 16.17 -1.28
CA SER A 71 8.00 14.88 -1.51
C SER A 71 8.66 14.36 -0.23
N LEU A 72 8.73 13.03 -0.11
CA LEU A 72 9.44 12.40 1.01
C LEU A 72 10.93 12.77 1.03
N ARG A 73 11.51 13.00 -0.15
CA ARG A 73 12.90 13.46 -0.31
C ARG A 73 13.11 14.86 0.27
N GLU A 74 12.15 15.77 0.11
CA GLU A 74 12.19 17.10 0.72
C GLU A 74 12.08 17.05 2.24
N LEU A 75 11.23 16.16 2.78
CA LEU A 75 11.15 15.96 4.22
C LEU A 75 12.47 15.41 4.80
N VAL A 76 13.14 14.52 4.07
CA VAL A 76 14.46 13.99 4.47
C VAL A 76 15.55 15.06 4.33
N SER A 77 15.61 15.77 3.21
CA SER A 77 16.64 16.79 2.96
C SER A 77 16.50 17.99 3.89
N GLY A 78 15.26 18.34 4.25
CA GLY A 78 14.95 19.36 5.26
C GLY A 78 15.21 18.92 6.70
N GLY A 79 15.59 17.65 6.92
CA GLY A 79 15.86 17.12 8.26
C GLY A 79 14.61 16.88 9.12
N TYR A 80 13.42 16.91 8.52
CA TYR A 80 12.14 16.69 9.22
C TYR A 80 11.89 15.22 9.55
N ILE A 81 12.46 14.31 8.76
CA ILE A 81 12.41 12.86 9.00
C ILE A 81 13.78 12.25 8.68
N ALA A 82 14.19 11.22 9.42
CA ALA A 82 15.47 10.56 9.17
C ALA A 82 15.36 9.58 8.00
N ALA A 83 16.40 9.52 7.16
CA ALA A 83 16.47 8.57 6.05
C ALA A 83 16.26 7.10 6.51
N SER A 84 16.72 6.75 7.72
CA SER A 84 16.52 5.42 8.30
C SER A 84 15.05 5.05 8.51
N ASP A 85 14.18 6.03 8.75
CA ASP A 85 12.75 5.80 9.01
C ASP A 85 11.96 5.54 7.72
N VAL A 86 12.52 5.98 6.59
CA VAL A 86 11.86 5.97 5.28
C VAL A 86 12.54 5.03 4.28
N ARG A 87 13.53 4.26 4.73
CA ARG A 87 14.34 3.36 3.89
C ARG A 87 13.51 2.34 3.07
N ALA A 88 12.31 2.00 3.54
CA ALA A 88 11.40 1.13 2.80
C ALA A 88 10.91 1.74 1.47
N PHE A 89 11.06 3.05 1.31
CA PHE A 89 10.68 3.84 0.14
C PHE A 89 11.91 4.30 -0.67
N ASP A 90 13.09 3.73 -0.41
CA ASP A 90 14.28 3.99 -1.22
C ASP A 90 13.98 3.65 -2.69
N ASP A 91 14.52 4.47 -3.60
CA ASP A 91 14.29 4.41 -5.05
C ASP A 91 12.83 4.60 -5.52
N MET A 92 11.91 4.92 -4.60
CA MET A 92 10.54 5.30 -4.93
C MET A 92 10.39 6.82 -4.99
N ASP A 93 9.38 7.27 -5.72
CA ASP A 93 8.96 8.66 -5.72
C ASP A 93 7.67 8.78 -4.91
N VAL A 94 7.81 9.30 -3.69
CA VAL A 94 6.72 9.42 -2.71
C VAL A 94 6.36 10.88 -2.55
N THR A 95 5.11 11.21 -2.85
CA THR A 95 4.51 12.54 -2.68
C THR A 95 3.37 12.46 -1.70
N ILE A 96 3.30 13.41 -0.77
CA ILE A 96 2.30 13.47 0.29
C ILE A 96 1.54 14.79 0.17
N SER A 97 0.21 14.73 0.25
CA SER A 97 -0.64 15.92 0.26
C SER A 97 -0.59 16.61 1.62
N LEU A 98 -0.39 17.93 1.61
CA LEU A 98 -0.45 18.78 2.79
C LEU A 98 -1.81 19.47 2.94
N THR A 99 -2.65 19.37 1.91
CA THR A 99 -3.94 20.07 1.81
C THR A 99 -5.11 19.11 1.58
N ALA A 100 -4.89 17.81 1.69
CA ALA A 100 -5.96 16.83 1.53
C ALA A 100 -7.05 17.06 2.58
N ASP A 101 -8.28 17.09 2.11
CA ASP A 101 -9.45 17.33 2.93
C ASP A 101 -10.14 16.01 3.26
N GLU A 102 -10.28 15.71 4.55
CA GLU A 102 -11.00 14.53 5.03
C GLU A 102 -12.48 14.53 4.61
N SER A 103 -13.04 15.69 4.25
CA SER A 103 -14.40 15.78 3.70
C SER A 103 -14.51 15.24 2.26
N HIS A 104 -13.37 15.06 1.58
CA HIS A 104 -13.28 14.49 0.24
C HIS A 104 -12.56 13.12 0.28
N PRO A 105 -13.28 12.02 0.58
CA PRO A 105 -12.69 10.70 0.83
C PRO A 105 -11.87 10.12 -0.33
N GLN A 106 -12.11 10.60 -1.56
CA GLN A 106 -11.42 10.15 -2.77
C GLN A 106 -10.13 10.94 -3.07
N GLU A 107 -9.80 11.96 -2.26
CA GLU A 107 -8.56 12.69 -2.43
C GLU A 107 -7.34 11.84 -2.10
N ILE A 108 -6.26 12.03 -2.86
CA ILE A 108 -5.00 11.31 -2.68
C ILE A 108 -4.24 11.95 -1.51
N LEU A 109 -4.07 11.18 -0.44
CA LEU A 109 -3.21 11.55 0.69
C LEU A 109 -1.74 11.29 0.38
N ILE A 110 -1.43 10.10 -0.15
CA ILE A 110 -0.06 9.69 -0.46
C ILE A 110 -0.06 9.06 -1.84
N ARG A 111 0.86 9.50 -2.69
CA ARG A 111 1.16 8.88 -3.99
C ARG A 111 2.56 8.30 -3.95
N VAL A 112 2.68 7.02 -4.29
CA VAL A 112 3.94 6.29 -4.41
C VAL A 112 4.08 5.82 -5.84
N ARG A 113 5.09 6.30 -6.56
CA ARG A 113 5.49 5.73 -7.84
C ARG A 113 6.65 4.77 -7.62
N LEU A 114 6.42 3.52 -8.01
CA LEU A 114 7.39 2.43 -7.91
C LEU A 114 8.41 2.52 -9.06
N PRO A 115 9.58 1.85 -8.93
CA PRO A 115 10.60 1.84 -9.98
C PRO A 115 10.16 1.26 -11.32
N ASP A 116 9.13 0.40 -11.32
CA ASP A 116 8.53 -0.18 -12.52
C ASP A 116 7.54 0.78 -13.24
N GLY A 117 7.35 1.99 -12.69
CA GLY A 117 6.45 3.00 -13.21
C GLY A 117 5.01 2.89 -12.72
N SER A 118 4.65 1.82 -12.01
CA SER A 118 3.33 1.69 -11.39
C SER A 118 3.14 2.74 -10.30
N VAL A 119 1.89 3.19 -10.12
CA VAL A 119 1.56 4.20 -9.12
C VAL A 119 0.57 3.61 -8.14
N THR A 120 0.87 3.70 -6.85
CA THR A 120 -0.04 3.36 -5.76
C THR A 120 -0.44 4.63 -5.02
N ALA A 121 -1.72 4.81 -4.75
CA ALA A 121 -2.26 5.94 -4.01
C ALA A 121 -2.98 5.47 -2.75
N LEU A 122 -2.68 6.12 -1.63
CA LEU A 122 -3.50 6.08 -0.41
C LEU A 122 -4.49 7.24 -0.49
N LEU A 123 -5.77 6.95 -0.35
CA LEU A 123 -6.84 7.94 -0.35
C LEU A 123 -7.21 8.37 1.08
N ALA A 124 -7.94 9.48 1.20
CA ALA A 124 -8.39 10.04 2.47
C ALA A 124 -9.32 9.11 3.26
N ASP A 125 -10.06 8.23 2.59
CA ASP A 125 -10.86 7.16 3.22
C ASP A 125 -10.05 5.97 3.74
N GLY A 126 -8.71 6.01 3.57
CA GLY A 126 -7.80 4.93 3.95
C GLY A 126 -7.73 3.78 2.95
N SER A 127 -8.43 3.86 1.82
CA SER A 127 -8.32 2.88 0.75
C SER A 127 -7.02 3.07 -0.04
N VAL A 128 -6.50 1.96 -0.56
CA VAL A 128 -5.31 1.95 -1.42
C VAL A 128 -5.73 1.58 -2.83
N GLN A 129 -5.37 2.42 -3.80
CA GLN A 129 -5.66 2.20 -5.22
C GLN A 129 -4.38 2.15 -6.04
N GLU A 130 -4.31 1.20 -6.97
CA GLU A 130 -3.29 1.20 -8.01
C GLU A 130 -3.79 2.07 -9.17
N LEU A 131 -3.08 3.15 -9.45
CA LEU A 131 -3.34 4.04 -10.57
C LEU A 131 -2.54 3.53 -11.77
N ARG A 132 -3.25 3.19 -12.84
CA ARG A 132 -2.71 2.65 -14.08
C ARG A 132 -2.66 3.69 -15.18
#